data_AF-A0A8T1YM18-F1
#
_entry.id   AF-A0A8T1YM18-F1
#
_cell.length_a   1.000
_cell.length_b   1.000
_cell.length_c   1.000
_cell.angle_alpha   90.00
_cell.angle_beta   90.00
_cell.angle_gamma   90.00
#
_symmetry.space_group_name_H-M   'P 1'
#
loop_
_entity.id
_entity.type
_entity.pdbx_description
1 polymer ?
#
loop_
_entity_poly.entity_id
_entity_poly.type
_entity_poly.pdbx_seq_one_letter_code
_entity_poly.pdbx_strand_id
1 'polypeptide(L)'
;MVNPVTLAPQSPEGFYAINNPFLVNGPKGYIEFKTLENEDMYIRFDVPGVPNNGVKVILDQSNKAVCILGDAPKEHKYDASVRSYNGTTLRKKLSIGGINSKIVCKCCDFYSGFTSHVADGVLRLVLTKIHTNTPRPPCLSFLGGPDGEDPYGADPHDTDPHSFPPSSDPNDPNLTGPILMPHPCVGQGSQRAYESKVLQNGGLYVRVDMPGVPKENFTVSVTNGRVKVTGEAPALGHDSAGRFYSGDVAVLSTPVDLPVRKIKTIAKNGVIRLIIPPV
;
A
#
# COMPACT_ATOMS: atom_id res chain seq x y z
N MET A 1 19.88 -12.79 -24.29
CA MET A 1 18.60 -13.10 -23.61
C MET A 1 18.35 -12.06 -22.51
N VAL A 2 17.08 -11.77 -22.17
CA VAL A 2 16.71 -10.88 -21.06
C VAL A 2 16.01 -11.72 -20.00
N ASN A 3 16.48 -11.65 -18.77
CA ASN A 3 15.95 -12.41 -17.66
C ASN A 3 15.37 -11.49 -16.59
N PRO A 4 14.29 -11.89 -15.90
CA PRO A 4 13.82 -11.17 -14.73
C PRO A 4 14.86 -11.25 -13.60
N VAL A 5 14.83 -10.25 -12.71
CA VAL A 5 15.63 -10.34 -11.48
C VAL A 5 15.01 -11.32 -10.51
N THR A 6 15.86 -12.03 -9.77
CA THR A 6 15.48 -12.58 -8.48
C THR A 6 15.47 -11.43 -7.48
N LEU A 7 14.32 -11.18 -6.84
CA LEU A 7 14.23 -10.15 -5.81
C LEU A 7 15.14 -10.51 -4.64
N ALA A 8 16.03 -9.59 -4.29
CA ALA A 8 16.92 -9.72 -3.14
C ALA A 8 16.90 -8.41 -2.33
N PRO A 9 17.04 -8.50 -1.00
CA PRO A 9 17.27 -7.37 -0.13
C PRO A 9 18.34 -6.39 -0.63
N GLN A 10 18.15 -5.10 -0.39
CA GLN A 10 19.15 -4.06 -0.66
C GLN A 10 20.22 -3.97 0.44
N SER A 11 19.94 -4.53 1.62
CA SER A 11 20.81 -4.46 2.79
C SER A 11 20.92 -5.84 3.47
N PRO A 12 22.00 -6.11 4.23
CA PRO A 12 22.11 -7.31 5.05
C PRO A 12 20.93 -7.51 6.02
N GLU A 13 20.33 -6.41 6.49
CA GLU A 13 19.20 -6.40 7.43
C GLU A 13 17.87 -6.77 6.75
N GLY A 14 17.83 -6.81 5.42
CA GLY A 14 16.64 -7.17 4.64
C GLY A 14 16.19 -6.08 3.66
N PHE A 15 14.95 -6.19 3.22
CA PHE A 15 14.31 -5.15 2.42
C PHE A 15 14.04 -3.93 3.30
N TYR A 16 14.34 -2.74 2.78
CA TYR A 16 14.03 -1.48 3.46
C TYR A 16 12.53 -1.33 3.75
N ALA A 17 11.67 -1.92 2.92
CA ALA A 17 10.24 -2.01 3.17
C ALA A 17 9.67 -3.35 2.69
N ILE A 18 8.94 -4.05 3.57
CA ILE A 18 8.39 -5.38 3.25
C ILE A 18 7.18 -5.31 2.32
N ASN A 19 6.52 -4.15 2.20
CA ASN A 19 5.39 -3.95 1.29
C ASN A 19 5.84 -3.76 -0.18
N ASN A 20 7.07 -3.33 -0.41
CA ASN A 20 7.59 -3.11 -1.75
C ASN A 20 9.12 -3.22 -1.77
N PRO A 21 9.69 -4.20 -2.50
CA PRO A 21 11.14 -4.39 -2.53
C PRO A 21 11.86 -3.17 -3.09
N PHE A 22 11.23 -2.31 -3.87
CA PHE A 22 11.89 -1.15 -4.47
C PHE A 22 11.81 0.10 -3.60
N LEU A 23 11.03 0.12 -2.51
CA LEU A 23 10.87 1.30 -1.66
C LEU A 23 12.10 1.47 -0.77
N VAL A 24 12.95 2.44 -1.10
CA VAL A 24 14.22 2.69 -0.40
C VAL A 24 14.05 3.72 0.72
N ASN A 25 13.29 4.79 0.48
CA ASN A 25 13.04 5.85 1.46
C ASN A 25 11.58 6.27 1.51
N GLY A 26 11.15 6.76 2.67
CA GLY A 26 9.80 7.27 2.91
C GLY A 26 8.91 6.32 3.70
N PRO A 27 7.63 6.68 3.91
CA PRO A 27 6.69 5.90 4.71
C PRO A 27 6.54 4.47 4.20
N LYS A 28 6.66 3.48 5.07
CA LYS A 28 6.52 2.05 4.75
C LYS A 28 5.08 1.58 4.95
N GLY A 29 4.80 0.35 4.53
CA GLY A 29 3.45 -0.23 4.59
C GLY A 29 2.55 0.21 3.44
N TYR A 30 1.45 -0.53 3.27
CA TYR A 30 0.45 -0.23 2.23
C TYR A 30 -0.53 0.87 2.66
N ILE A 31 -0.67 1.09 3.97
CA ILE A 31 -1.69 1.98 4.55
C ILE A 31 -1.07 2.76 5.69
N GLU A 32 -1.41 4.03 5.76
CA GLU A 32 -1.06 4.96 6.82
C GLU A 32 -2.35 5.50 7.44
N PHE A 33 -2.37 5.58 8.77
CA PHE A 33 -3.43 6.23 9.54
C PHE A 33 -2.83 7.43 10.28
N LYS A 34 -3.50 8.58 10.23
CA LYS A 34 -3.08 9.78 10.96
C LYS A 34 -4.26 10.56 11.50
N THR A 35 -4.28 10.81 12.80
CA THR A 35 -5.23 11.74 13.40
C THR A 35 -4.78 13.16 13.11
N LEU A 36 -5.67 13.96 12.54
CA LEU A 36 -5.43 15.36 12.21
C LEU A 36 -5.66 16.26 13.44
N GLU A 37 -5.22 17.51 13.37
CA GLU A 37 -5.36 18.48 14.47
C GLU A 37 -6.82 18.74 14.86
N ASN A 38 -7.72 18.66 13.88
CA ASN A 38 -9.16 18.79 14.08
C ASN A 38 -9.83 17.46 14.51
N GLU A 39 -9.05 16.45 14.87
CA GLU A 39 -9.46 15.10 15.25
C GLU A 39 -10.07 14.24 14.12
N ASP A 40 -10.04 14.72 12.87
CA ASP A 40 -10.41 13.90 11.71
C ASP A 40 -9.38 12.80 11.46
N MET A 41 -9.81 11.72 10.80
CA MET A 41 -8.93 10.60 10.48
C MET A 41 -8.48 10.69 9.01
N TYR A 42 -7.18 10.83 8.80
CA TYR A 42 -6.55 10.67 7.49
C TYR A 42 -6.11 9.23 7.26
N ILE A 43 -6.35 8.76 6.04
CA ILE A 43 -5.95 7.44 5.55
C ILE A 43 -5.26 7.61 4.20
N ARG A 44 -3.99 7.20 4.11
CA ARG A 44 -3.28 6.99 2.84
C ARG A 44 -3.29 5.51 2.52
N PHE A 45 -3.70 5.13 1.32
CA PHE A 45 -3.83 3.73 0.93
C PHE A 45 -3.27 3.49 -0.47
N ASP A 46 -2.23 2.66 -0.57
CA ASP A 46 -1.66 2.21 -1.83
C ASP A 46 -2.68 1.34 -2.58
N VAL A 47 -3.10 1.80 -3.76
CA VAL A 47 -3.99 1.08 -4.68
C VAL A 47 -3.41 1.12 -6.10
N PRO A 48 -2.18 0.62 -6.32
CA PRO A 48 -1.50 0.74 -7.59
C PRO A 48 -2.32 0.14 -8.75
N GLY A 49 -2.45 0.92 -9.82
CA GLY A 49 -3.20 0.58 -11.03
C GLY A 49 -4.63 1.12 -11.04
N VAL A 50 -5.18 1.53 -9.89
CA VAL A 50 -6.55 2.07 -9.81
C VAL A 50 -6.58 3.49 -10.39
N PRO A 51 -7.46 3.78 -11.36
CA PRO A 51 -7.62 5.14 -11.90
C PRO A 51 -8.30 6.07 -10.89
N ASN A 52 -8.26 7.38 -11.16
CA ASN A 52 -8.77 8.40 -10.24
C ASN A 52 -10.25 8.22 -9.86
N ASN A 53 -11.07 7.66 -10.76
CA ASN A 53 -12.49 7.34 -10.53
C ASN A 53 -12.74 5.86 -10.23
N GLY A 54 -11.68 5.06 -10.04
CA GLY A 54 -11.74 3.62 -9.82
C GLY A 54 -11.90 3.20 -8.37
N VAL A 55 -12.06 4.15 -7.43
CA VAL A 55 -12.32 3.86 -6.02
C VAL A 55 -13.74 4.29 -5.65
N LYS A 56 -14.44 3.43 -4.92
CA LYS A 56 -15.69 3.71 -4.22
C LYS A 56 -15.45 3.64 -2.71
N VAL A 57 -15.77 4.74 -2.03
CA VAL A 57 -15.78 4.80 -0.56
C VAL A 57 -17.23 4.87 -0.08
N ILE A 58 -17.59 4.05 0.91
CA ILE A 58 -18.94 3.97 1.48
C ILE A 58 -18.84 4.10 2.98
N LEU A 59 -19.59 5.05 3.55
CA LEU A 59 -19.87 5.10 4.98
C LEU A 59 -21.12 4.27 5.28
N ASP A 60 -20.91 3.07 5.80
CA ASP A 60 -21.96 2.18 6.28
C ASP A 60 -22.33 2.60 7.71
N GLN A 61 -23.23 3.58 7.81
CA GLN A 61 -23.67 4.14 9.10
C GLN A 61 -24.30 3.07 10.01
N SER A 62 -25.09 2.16 9.43
CA SER A 62 -25.76 1.08 10.16
C SER A 62 -24.78 0.15 10.84
N ASN A 63 -23.66 -0.16 10.19
CA ASN A 63 -22.61 -1.02 10.77
C ASN A 63 -21.41 -0.23 11.32
N LYS A 64 -21.50 1.11 11.37
CA LYS A 64 -20.40 2.00 11.75
C LYS A 64 -19.08 1.61 11.08
N ALA A 65 -19.11 1.46 9.75
CA ALA A 65 -17.98 0.97 8.97
C ALA A 65 -17.65 1.84 7.75
N VAL A 66 -16.36 1.93 7.42
CA VAL A 66 -15.87 2.53 6.18
C VAL A 66 -15.46 1.41 5.23
N CYS A 67 -16.10 1.35 4.07
CA CYS A 67 -15.80 0.37 3.03
C CYS A 67 -15.08 1.07 1.87
N ILE A 68 -13.91 0.56 1.50
CA ILE A 68 -13.12 1.04 0.36
C ILE A 68 -13.05 -0.08 -0.66
N LEU A 69 -13.54 0.17 -1.86
CA LEU A 69 -13.49 -0.75 -2.99
C LEU A 69 -12.74 -0.07 -4.12
N GLY A 70 -11.78 -0.76 -4.74
CA GLY A 70 -10.99 -0.20 -5.84
C GLY A 70 -10.79 -1.20 -6.97
N ASP A 71 -10.95 -0.77 -8.21
CA ASP A 71 -10.74 -1.62 -9.38
C ASP A 71 -9.59 -1.10 -10.25
N ALA A 72 -8.58 -1.95 -10.44
CA ALA A 72 -7.45 -1.70 -11.32
C ALA A 72 -7.59 -2.56 -12.59
N PRO A 73 -7.94 -1.94 -13.74
CA PRO A 73 -8.09 -2.66 -14.99
C PRO A 73 -6.75 -3.17 -15.53
N LYS A 74 -6.82 -4.10 -16.50
CA LYS A 74 -5.65 -4.44 -17.32
C LYS A 74 -5.35 -3.28 -18.25
N GLU A 75 -4.19 -2.69 -18.09
CA GLU A 75 -3.71 -1.59 -18.95
C GLU A 75 -2.79 -2.12 -20.06
N HIS A 76 -2.30 -3.35 -19.93
CA HIS A 76 -1.50 -4.00 -20.97
C HIS A 76 -1.87 -5.46 -21.17
N LYS A 77 -1.73 -5.96 -22.42
CA LYS A 77 -2.03 -7.35 -22.78
C LYS A 77 -1.21 -8.39 -22.00
N TYR A 78 -0.04 -8.00 -21.50
CA TYR A 78 0.83 -8.87 -20.71
C TYR A 78 0.60 -8.77 -19.19
N ASP A 79 -0.28 -7.88 -18.73
CA ASP A 79 -0.74 -7.92 -17.33
C ASP A 79 -1.32 -9.31 -17.04
N ALA A 80 -0.92 -9.91 -15.91
CA ALA A 80 -1.35 -11.24 -15.55
C ALA A 80 -2.87 -11.30 -15.32
N SER A 81 -3.42 -10.28 -14.64
CA SER A 81 -4.83 -10.23 -14.24
C SER A 81 -5.31 -8.78 -14.10
N VAL A 82 -6.63 -8.59 -14.06
CA VAL A 82 -7.22 -7.42 -13.39
C VAL A 82 -6.91 -7.51 -11.90
N ARG A 83 -6.89 -6.37 -11.20
CA ARG A 83 -6.71 -6.36 -9.75
C ARG A 83 -7.86 -5.61 -9.08
N SER A 84 -8.42 -6.17 -8.02
CA SER A 84 -9.41 -5.49 -7.20
C SER A 84 -8.95 -5.39 -5.75
N TYR A 85 -9.27 -4.25 -5.16
CA TYR A 85 -8.92 -3.87 -3.80
C TYR A 85 -10.20 -3.83 -2.97
N ASN A 86 -10.17 -4.51 -1.83
CA ASN A 86 -11.24 -4.53 -0.86
C ASN A 86 -10.69 -4.18 0.53
N GLY A 87 -10.77 -2.90 0.88
CA GLY A 87 -10.38 -2.35 2.17
C GLY A 87 -11.32 -2.74 3.32
N THR A 88 -12.39 -3.50 3.08
CA THR A 88 -13.18 -4.11 4.18
C THR A 88 -12.41 -5.20 4.94
N THR A 89 -11.16 -5.48 4.54
CA THR A 89 -10.19 -6.33 5.24
C THR A 89 -9.35 -5.59 6.28
N LEU A 90 -9.48 -4.27 6.39
CA LEU A 90 -8.81 -3.44 7.39
C LEU A 90 -9.43 -3.67 8.77
N ARG A 91 -9.01 -4.74 9.42
CA ARG A 91 -9.38 -5.04 10.80
C ARG A 91 -8.61 -4.17 11.78
N LYS A 92 -9.31 -3.70 12.82
CA LYS A 92 -8.73 -3.58 14.17
C LYS A 92 -8.35 -5.03 14.55
N LYS A 93 -7.05 -5.35 14.57
CA LYS A 93 -6.40 -6.64 14.90
C LYS A 93 -6.12 -7.60 13.71
N LEU A 94 -4.82 -7.79 13.45
CA LEU A 94 -4.17 -9.09 13.45
C LEU A 94 -5.08 -10.19 14.02
N SER A 95 -5.63 -11.03 13.16
CA SER A 95 -6.30 -12.26 13.57
C SER A 95 -5.84 -13.37 12.63
N ILE A 96 -4.87 -14.16 13.08
CA ILE A 96 -4.76 -15.55 12.65
C ILE A 96 -6.13 -16.17 12.97
N GLY A 97 -6.85 -16.58 11.93
CA GLY A 97 -8.15 -17.24 12.05
C GLY A 97 -9.34 -16.40 11.61
N GLY A 98 -9.71 -16.53 10.33
CA GLY A 98 -11.11 -16.63 9.94
C GLY A 98 -11.98 -15.36 9.82
N ILE A 99 -12.46 -15.15 8.59
CA ILE A 99 -13.80 -14.64 8.21
C ILE A 99 -14.14 -13.17 8.53
N ASN A 100 -13.99 -12.29 7.53
CA ASN A 100 -14.67 -10.99 7.30
C ASN A 100 -14.76 -10.00 8.47
N SER A 101 -13.98 -8.90 8.51
CA SER A 101 -14.35 -7.78 9.41
C SER A 101 -13.92 -6.38 8.95
N LYS A 102 -14.93 -5.50 9.02
CA LYS A 102 -15.00 -4.04 8.84
C LYS A 102 -14.13 -3.26 9.84
N ILE A 103 -13.78 -2.00 9.54
CA ILE A 103 -13.35 -1.02 10.57
C ILE A 103 -14.59 -0.69 11.41
N VAL A 104 -14.74 -1.27 12.60
CA VAL A 104 -15.90 -1.06 13.48
C VAL A 104 -15.48 -0.30 14.73
N CYS A 105 -16.13 0.84 15.00
CA CYS A 105 -16.03 1.53 16.29
C CYS A 105 -17.31 1.27 17.11
N LYS A 106 -17.16 0.71 18.33
CA LYS A 106 -18.29 0.40 19.22
C LYS A 106 -18.65 1.52 20.21
N CYS A 107 -17.79 2.53 20.37
CA CYS A 107 -17.86 3.47 21.50
C CYS A 107 -18.00 4.96 21.13
N CYS A 108 -18.11 5.33 19.84
CA CYS A 108 -18.14 6.73 19.43
C CYS A 108 -19.29 7.06 18.47
N ASP A 109 -19.58 8.35 18.37
CA ASP A 109 -20.17 8.95 17.18
C ASP A 109 -19.37 8.49 15.96
N PHE A 110 -20.06 8.07 14.90
CA PHE A 110 -19.43 7.60 13.66
C PHE A 110 -18.95 8.80 12.82
N TYR A 111 -18.39 8.57 11.63
CA TYR A 111 -18.02 9.68 10.75
C TYR A 111 -19.26 10.33 10.11
N SER A 112 -19.31 11.66 10.07
CA SER A 112 -20.39 12.44 9.45
C SER A 112 -20.29 12.43 7.93
N GLY A 113 -19.06 12.32 7.41
CA GLY A 113 -18.75 12.43 6.01
C GLY A 113 -17.30 12.07 5.71
N PHE A 114 -16.91 12.23 4.46
CA PHE A 114 -15.54 12.02 4.01
C PHE A 114 -15.22 12.83 2.77
N THR A 115 -13.92 13.08 2.55
CA THR A 115 -13.38 13.52 1.26
C THR A 115 -12.37 12.51 0.76
N SER A 116 -12.42 12.16 -0.52
CA SER A 116 -11.52 11.18 -1.13
C SER A 116 -10.85 11.73 -2.39
N HIS A 117 -9.55 11.48 -2.51
CA HIS A 117 -8.77 11.80 -3.69
C HIS A 117 -7.90 10.59 -4.08
N VAL A 118 -7.95 10.18 -5.34
CA VAL A 118 -7.10 9.11 -5.88
C VAL A 118 -6.23 9.70 -6.97
N ALA A 119 -4.92 9.54 -6.82
CA ALA A 119 -3.95 9.91 -7.83
C ALA A 119 -2.75 8.96 -7.76
N ASP A 120 -2.21 8.63 -8.93
CA ASP A 120 -0.99 7.81 -9.06
C ASP A 120 -1.03 6.50 -8.27
N GLY A 121 -2.21 5.87 -8.20
CA GLY A 121 -2.38 4.60 -7.49
C GLY A 121 -2.33 4.73 -5.97
N VAL A 122 -2.66 5.90 -5.41
CA VAL A 122 -2.81 6.13 -3.97
C VAL A 122 -4.13 6.81 -3.69
N LEU A 123 -4.94 6.21 -2.82
CA LEU A 123 -6.13 6.84 -2.23
C LEU A 123 -5.70 7.64 -1.00
N ARG A 124 -6.19 8.87 -0.94
CA ARG A 124 -6.08 9.77 0.22
C ARG A 124 -7.49 10.08 0.68
N LEU A 125 -7.82 9.67 1.88
CA LEU A 125 -9.16 9.72 2.45
C LEU A 125 -9.11 10.47 3.77
N VAL A 126 -9.93 11.51 3.92
CA VAL A 126 -10.17 12.17 5.20
C VAL A 126 -11.59 11.82 5.63
N LEU A 127 -11.72 11.23 6.82
CA LEU A 127 -12.99 10.90 7.43
C LEU A 127 -13.33 11.98 8.46
N THR A 128 -14.45 12.67 8.26
CA THR A 128 -14.86 13.77 9.12
C THR A 128 -15.56 13.24 10.36
N LYS A 129 -15.02 13.56 11.53
CA LYS A 129 -15.57 13.13 12.81
C LYS A 129 -16.85 13.89 13.12
N ILE A 130 -17.82 13.22 13.72
CA ILE A 130 -18.96 13.92 14.35
C ILE A 130 -18.47 14.53 15.67
N HIS A 131 -18.57 15.84 15.80
CA HIS A 131 -18.29 16.55 17.05
C HIS A 131 -19.61 16.69 17.82
N THR A 132 -19.78 15.93 18.91
CA THR A 132 -20.90 16.10 19.83
C THR A 132 -20.47 16.92 21.05
N ASN A 133 -21.17 18.02 21.33
CA ASN A 133 -20.92 18.87 22.51
C ASN A 133 -21.53 18.29 23.81
N THR A 134 -22.11 17.09 23.76
CA THR A 134 -22.76 16.44 24.91
C THR A 134 -21.79 15.48 25.60
N PRO A 135 -21.61 15.56 26.93
CA PRO A 135 -20.78 14.61 27.69
C PRO A 135 -21.25 13.17 27.45
N ARG A 136 -20.31 12.29 27.09
CA ARG A 136 -20.59 10.88 26.83
C ARG A 136 -20.89 10.14 28.14
N PRO A 137 -21.90 9.25 28.18
CA PRO A 137 -22.02 8.30 29.29
C PRO A 137 -20.78 7.38 29.30
N PRO A 138 -20.24 7.01 30.47
CA PRO A 138 -19.12 6.07 30.54
C PRO A 138 -19.54 4.71 29.97
N CYS A 139 -18.77 4.18 29.03
CA CYS A 139 -18.96 2.81 28.54
C CYS A 139 -18.20 1.86 29.48
N LEU A 140 -18.92 1.25 30.42
CA LEU A 140 -18.39 0.23 31.32
C LEU A 140 -17.77 -0.93 30.51
N SER A 141 -16.55 -1.28 30.87
CA SER A 141 -15.73 -2.36 30.28
C SER A 141 -15.84 -3.68 31.07
N PHE A 142 -15.58 -4.79 30.36
CA PHE A 142 -15.35 -6.17 30.81
C PHE A 142 -16.51 -6.92 31.51
N LEU A 143 -17.16 -7.82 30.75
CA LEU A 143 -17.61 -9.09 31.34
C LEU A 143 -16.42 -10.06 31.30
N GLY A 144 -15.51 -9.90 32.26
CA GLY A 144 -14.55 -10.93 32.62
C GLY A 144 -15.27 -12.03 33.39
N GLY A 145 -15.37 -13.21 32.79
CA GLY A 145 -15.51 -14.47 33.53
C GLY A 145 -14.15 -14.93 34.10
N PRO A 146 -14.11 -15.95 34.98
CA PRO A 146 -13.26 -15.93 36.18
C PRO A 146 -11.75 -16.19 36.01
N ASP A 147 -11.24 -16.47 34.83
CA ASP A 147 -9.87 -16.96 34.68
C ASP A 147 -9.01 -15.91 33.97
N GLY A 148 -8.81 -14.80 34.67
CA GLY A 148 -7.98 -13.69 34.23
C GLY A 148 -6.50 -13.99 34.38
N GLU A 149 -5.81 -14.21 33.27
CA GLU A 149 -4.42 -13.84 33.10
C GLU A 149 -4.21 -13.28 31.69
N ASP A 150 -3.83 -12.01 31.63
CA ASP A 150 -3.52 -11.26 30.41
C ASP A 150 -2.01 -11.50 30.10
N PRO A 151 -1.62 -12.25 29.05
CA PRO A 151 -0.22 -12.70 28.93
C PRO A 151 0.74 -11.62 28.43
N TYR A 152 0.27 -10.40 28.14
CA TYR A 152 1.12 -9.31 27.68
C TYR A 152 0.62 -8.01 28.31
N GLY A 153 1.29 -7.62 29.39
CA GLY A 153 0.99 -6.43 30.16
C GLY A 153 0.76 -5.21 29.28
N ALA A 154 -0.49 -4.75 29.28
CA ALA A 154 -0.82 -3.41 28.82
C ALA A 154 -0.02 -2.40 29.62
N ASP A 155 0.57 -1.43 28.93
CA ASP A 155 1.21 -0.27 29.56
C ASP A 155 0.18 0.45 30.44
N PRO A 156 0.42 0.63 31.76
CA PRO A 156 -0.52 1.28 32.68
C PRO A 156 -0.85 2.73 32.32
N HIS A 157 -0.13 3.34 31.37
CA HIS A 157 -0.35 4.72 30.92
C HIS A 157 -1.24 4.87 29.68
N ASP A 158 -1.71 3.79 29.04
CA ASP A 158 -2.67 3.88 27.92
C ASP A 158 -4.12 3.95 28.45
N THR A 159 -4.48 5.10 29.00
CA THR A 159 -5.72 5.29 29.80
C THR A 159 -6.99 5.60 28.99
N ASP A 160 -7.02 5.39 27.66
CA ASP A 160 -8.28 5.52 26.90
C ASP A 160 -8.59 4.31 26.00
N PRO A 161 -9.40 3.34 26.48
CA PRO A 161 -9.90 2.23 25.67
C PRO A 161 -10.84 2.67 24.53
N HIS A 162 -11.10 3.97 24.37
CA HIS A 162 -11.91 4.58 23.30
C HIS A 162 -11.09 5.32 22.24
N SER A 163 -9.77 5.23 22.29
CA SER A 163 -8.90 5.83 21.28
C SER A 163 -9.10 5.18 19.88
N PHE A 164 -9.07 6.04 18.86
CA PHE A 164 -8.96 5.67 17.45
C PHE A 164 -7.74 4.76 17.24
N PRO A 165 -7.57 4.08 16.08
CA PRO A 165 -6.27 3.49 15.78
C PRO A 165 -5.22 4.58 16.03
N PRO A 166 -4.21 4.34 16.88
CA PRO A 166 -3.14 5.31 17.04
C PRO A 166 -2.58 5.59 15.65
N SER A 167 -2.17 6.84 15.41
CA SER A 167 -1.49 7.19 14.17
C SER A 167 -0.40 6.15 13.90
N SER A 168 -0.43 5.53 12.73
CA SER A 168 0.56 4.51 12.39
C SER A 168 1.94 5.14 12.37
N ASP A 169 2.96 4.48 12.91
CA ASP A 169 4.34 4.89 12.67
C ASP A 169 4.72 4.48 11.23
N PRO A 170 4.88 5.43 10.29
CA PRO A 170 5.27 5.11 8.93
C PRO A 170 6.67 4.50 8.83
N ASN A 171 7.48 4.59 9.89
CA ASN A 171 8.84 4.07 9.96
C ASN A 171 8.98 2.86 10.91
N ASP A 172 7.87 2.26 11.34
CA ASP A 172 7.87 1.11 12.24
C ASP A 172 8.88 0.05 11.77
N PRO A 173 9.85 -0.36 12.62
CA PRO A 173 10.87 -1.35 12.24
C PRO A 173 10.26 -2.67 11.75
N ASN A 174 9.05 -3.04 12.20
CA ASN A 174 8.33 -4.23 11.74
C ASN A 174 7.88 -4.16 10.27
N LEU A 175 7.94 -2.99 9.65
CA LEU A 175 7.69 -2.79 8.21
C LEU A 175 8.96 -2.97 7.36
N THR A 176 10.06 -3.40 7.96
CA THR A 176 11.36 -3.71 7.36
C THR A 176 11.70 -5.18 7.60
N GLY A 177 12.45 -5.82 6.72
CA GLY A 177 12.95 -7.17 6.98
C GLY A 177 13.09 -8.06 5.75
N PRO A 178 13.39 -9.35 5.95
CA PRO A 178 13.82 -10.23 4.86
C PRO A 178 12.66 -10.77 4.00
N ILE A 179 11.42 -10.65 4.45
CA ILE A 179 10.25 -11.28 3.82
C ILE A 179 9.32 -10.20 3.26
N LEU A 180 9.08 -10.24 1.95
CA LEU A 180 8.08 -9.38 1.31
C LEU A 180 6.66 -9.84 1.67
N MET A 181 5.88 -8.92 2.20
CA MET A 181 4.49 -9.14 2.55
C MET A 181 3.59 -8.94 1.33
N PRO A 182 2.52 -9.73 1.19
CA PRO A 182 1.51 -9.49 0.17
C PRO A 182 0.66 -8.27 0.51
N HIS A 183 0.09 -7.64 -0.52
CA HIS A 183 -0.87 -6.56 -0.33
C HIS A 183 -2.14 -7.07 0.37
N PRO A 184 -2.48 -6.60 1.59
CA PRO A 184 -3.48 -7.23 2.45
C PRO A 184 -4.91 -7.10 1.90
N CYS A 185 -5.17 -6.07 1.10
CA CYS A 185 -6.51 -5.77 0.61
C CYS A 185 -6.74 -6.17 -0.86
N VAL A 186 -5.81 -6.87 -1.52
CA VAL A 186 -6.07 -7.34 -2.89
C VAL A 186 -6.94 -8.60 -2.81
N GLY A 187 -8.19 -8.48 -3.26
CA GLY A 187 -9.17 -9.56 -3.26
C GLY A 187 -9.14 -10.41 -4.54
N GLN A 188 -8.70 -9.84 -5.65
CA GLN A 188 -8.49 -10.53 -6.91
C GLN A 188 -7.22 -10.01 -7.58
N GLY A 189 -6.48 -10.91 -8.22
CA GLY A 189 -5.26 -10.60 -8.96
C GLY A 189 -4.01 -10.66 -8.09
N SER A 190 -2.92 -10.13 -8.62
CA SER A 190 -1.61 -10.24 -7.97
C SER A 190 -1.49 -9.36 -6.74
N GLN A 191 -0.98 -9.92 -5.65
CA GLN A 191 -0.73 -9.19 -4.40
C GLN A 191 0.71 -8.65 -4.30
N ARG A 192 1.53 -8.85 -5.34
CA ARG A 192 2.95 -8.51 -5.34
C ARG A 192 3.21 -7.18 -6.06
N ALA A 193 4.23 -6.47 -5.59
CA ALA A 193 4.71 -5.22 -6.17
C ALA A 193 5.58 -5.41 -7.42
N TYR A 194 6.00 -6.64 -7.73
CA TYR A 194 6.82 -6.97 -8.89
C TYR A 194 6.24 -8.19 -9.60
N GLU A 195 6.10 -8.09 -10.92
CA GLU A 195 5.77 -9.21 -11.79
C GLU A 195 6.60 -9.18 -13.06
N SER A 196 6.85 -10.36 -13.62
CA SER A 196 7.57 -10.46 -14.88
C SER A 196 7.08 -11.64 -15.71
N LYS A 197 7.22 -11.53 -17.03
CA LYS A 197 6.87 -12.59 -17.99
C LYS A 197 7.83 -12.56 -19.17
N VAL A 198 8.53 -13.67 -19.39
CA VAL A 198 9.30 -13.88 -20.63
C VAL A 198 8.32 -14.00 -21.80
N LEU A 199 8.57 -13.22 -22.85
CA LEU A 199 7.74 -13.15 -24.04
C LEU A 199 8.17 -14.19 -25.06
N GLN A 200 7.27 -14.56 -25.97
CA GLN A 200 7.54 -15.58 -27.01
C GLN A 200 8.72 -15.23 -27.92
N ASN A 201 9.01 -13.94 -28.11
CA ASN A 201 10.15 -13.46 -28.89
C ASN A 201 11.46 -13.39 -28.09
N GLY A 202 11.50 -13.92 -26.86
CA GLY A 202 12.66 -13.85 -25.96
C GLY A 202 12.88 -12.50 -25.27
N GLY A 203 11.96 -11.53 -25.45
CA GLY A 203 11.93 -10.30 -24.67
C GLY A 203 11.33 -10.51 -23.27
N LEU A 204 11.29 -9.45 -22.46
CA LEU A 204 10.76 -9.49 -21.10
C LEU A 204 9.69 -8.42 -20.89
N TYR A 205 8.55 -8.83 -20.36
CA TYR A 205 7.59 -7.91 -19.75
C TYR A 205 7.86 -7.83 -18.25
N VAL A 206 7.86 -6.61 -17.72
CA VAL A 206 7.97 -6.33 -16.29
C VAL A 206 6.85 -5.38 -15.88
N ARG A 207 6.27 -5.60 -14.70
CA ARG A 207 5.32 -4.71 -14.03
C ARG A 207 5.80 -4.45 -12.61
N VAL A 208 5.90 -3.17 -12.24
CA VAL A 208 6.33 -2.72 -10.92
C VAL A 208 5.29 -1.76 -10.34
N ASP A 209 4.86 -2.02 -9.11
CA ASP A 209 4.06 -1.07 -8.34
C ASP A 209 5.00 -0.02 -7.74
N MET A 210 4.75 1.26 -8.04
CA MET A 210 5.39 2.42 -7.41
C MET A 210 4.28 3.42 -7.06
N PRO A 211 3.44 3.10 -6.07
CA PRO A 211 2.26 3.90 -5.75
C PRO A 211 2.67 5.31 -5.30
N GLY A 212 2.03 6.31 -5.89
CA GLY A 212 2.26 7.73 -5.65
C GLY A 212 3.29 8.35 -6.58
N VAL A 213 3.97 7.58 -7.45
CA VAL A 213 4.92 8.12 -8.44
C VAL A 213 4.15 8.58 -9.69
N PRO A 214 4.16 9.88 -10.01
CA PRO A 214 3.60 10.40 -11.25
C PRO A 214 4.29 9.82 -12.49
N LYS A 215 3.58 9.79 -13.62
CA LYS A 215 4.13 9.27 -14.89
C LYS A 215 5.37 10.04 -15.39
N GLU A 216 5.60 11.27 -14.93
CA GLU A 216 6.75 12.09 -15.29
C GLU A 216 7.94 11.92 -14.32
N ASN A 217 7.73 11.30 -13.16
CA ASN A 217 8.71 11.24 -12.07
C ASN A 217 9.31 9.85 -11.89
N PHE A 218 9.51 9.12 -13.00
CA PHE A 218 10.24 7.86 -12.98
C PHE A 218 11.34 7.87 -14.04
N THR A 219 12.38 7.08 -13.81
CA THR A 219 13.46 6.89 -14.78
C THR A 219 13.72 5.41 -15.02
N VAL A 220 14.15 5.10 -16.24
CA VAL A 220 14.65 3.77 -16.62
C VAL A 220 16.07 3.96 -17.13
N SER A 221 17.00 3.19 -16.58
CA SER A 221 18.39 3.18 -17.02
C SER A 221 18.87 1.76 -17.28
N VAL A 222 19.87 1.64 -18.15
CA VAL A 222 20.58 0.39 -18.39
C VAL A 222 22.04 0.64 -18.06
N THR A 223 22.61 -0.15 -17.17
CA THR A 223 24.02 -0.02 -16.78
C THR A 223 24.57 -1.40 -16.45
N ASN A 224 25.71 -1.75 -17.02
CA ASN A 224 26.36 -3.04 -16.81
C ASN A 224 25.42 -4.23 -17.07
N GLY A 225 24.59 -4.13 -18.12
CA GLY A 225 23.61 -5.16 -18.45
C GLY A 225 22.45 -5.30 -17.46
N ARG A 226 22.20 -4.31 -16.59
CA ARG A 226 21.06 -4.31 -15.66
C ARG A 226 20.09 -3.20 -16.02
N VAL A 227 18.80 -3.54 -16.07
CA VAL A 227 17.73 -2.56 -16.25
C VAL A 227 17.27 -2.12 -14.87
N LYS A 228 17.49 -0.85 -14.54
CA LYS A 228 17.12 -0.24 -13.27
C LYS A 228 15.96 0.73 -13.45
N VAL A 229 15.04 0.74 -12.48
CA VAL A 229 13.95 1.71 -12.41
C VAL A 229 14.09 2.51 -11.14
N THR A 230 13.90 3.83 -11.24
CA THR A 230 13.69 4.70 -10.06
C THR A 230 12.40 5.48 -10.20
N GLY A 231 11.84 5.92 -9.07
CA GLY A 231 10.62 6.72 -9.05
C GLY A 231 10.51 7.57 -7.79
N GLU A 232 10.05 8.81 -7.95
CA GLU A 232 9.83 9.76 -6.86
C GLU A 232 8.34 10.07 -6.70
N ALA A 233 7.80 9.72 -5.55
CA ALA A 233 6.44 10.01 -5.16
C ALA A 233 6.44 11.21 -4.20
N PRO A 234 5.92 12.39 -4.60
CA PRO A 234 5.82 13.52 -3.69
C PRO A 234 4.80 13.24 -2.56
N ALA A 235 5.01 13.87 -1.41
CA ALA A 235 3.97 13.93 -0.37
C ALA A 235 2.82 14.82 -0.86
N LEU A 236 1.58 14.35 -0.74
CA LEU A 236 0.39 15.15 -1.07
C LEU A 236 -0.60 15.12 0.10
N GLY A 237 -1.27 16.26 0.35
CA GLY A 237 -2.25 16.38 1.43
C GLY A 237 -1.62 16.17 2.80
N HIS A 238 -2.06 15.13 3.52
CA HIS A 238 -1.60 14.83 4.88
C HIS A 238 -0.62 13.65 4.96
N ASP A 239 -0.10 13.18 3.81
CA ASP A 239 0.98 12.18 3.77
C ASP A 239 2.10 12.55 4.75
N SER A 240 2.62 11.59 5.52
CA SER A 240 3.73 11.89 6.44
C SER A 240 5.02 12.31 5.73
N ALA A 241 5.29 11.75 4.54
CA ALA A 241 6.41 12.12 3.68
C ALA A 241 6.24 11.56 2.26
N GLY A 242 7.10 12.00 1.34
CA GLY A 242 7.23 11.41 0.02
C GLY A 242 7.93 10.05 0.06
N ARG A 243 7.95 9.34 -1.07
CA ARG A 243 8.63 8.05 -1.22
C ARG A 243 9.62 8.06 -2.37
N PHE A 244 10.72 7.35 -2.19
CA PHE A 244 11.68 7.08 -3.25
C PHE A 244 11.78 5.57 -3.50
N TYR A 245 11.59 5.20 -4.76
CA TYR A 245 11.70 3.84 -5.24
C TYR A 245 12.95 3.68 -6.11
N SER A 246 13.70 2.59 -5.95
CA SER A 246 14.86 2.26 -6.77
C SER A 246 15.19 0.77 -6.72
N GLY A 247 15.40 0.15 -7.88
CA GLY A 247 16.01 -1.17 -7.96
C GLY A 247 16.13 -1.73 -9.37
N ASP A 248 16.93 -2.79 -9.50
CA ASP A 248 17.05 -3.56 -10.72
C ASP A 248 15.78 -4.37 -10.95
N VAL A 249 15.33 -4.45 -12.20
CA VAL A 249 14.11 -5.17 -12.58
C VAL A 249 14.34 -6.20 -13.68
N ALA A 250 15.48 -6.14 -14.37
CA ALA A 250 15.90 -7.16 -15.33
C ALA A 250 17.42 -7.22 -15.46
N VAL A 251 17.92 -8.37 -15.91
CA VAL A 251 19.34 -8.59 -16.24
C VAL A 251 19.45 -9.06 -17.69
N LEU A 252 20.36 -8.44 -18.43
CA LEU A 252 20.73 -8.77 -19.80
C LEU A 252 21.84 -9.83 -19.77
N SER A 253 21.75 -10.86 -20.62
CA SER A 253 22.76 -11.92 -20.66
C SER A 253 24.12 -11.48 -21.24
N THR A 254 24.14 -10.38 -21.98
CA THR A 254 25.35 -9.81 -22.58
C THR A 254 25.66 -8.48 -21.90
N PRO A 255 26.95 -8.16 -21.67
CA PRO A 255 27.37 -6.90 -21.05
C PRO A 255 27.22 -5.68 -21.99
N VAL A 256 26.51 -5.84 -23.12
CA VAL A 256 26.22 -4.73 -24.03
C VAL A 256 24.99 -4.00 -23.50
N ASP A 257 25.15 -2.70 -23.21
CA ASP A 257 24.04 -1.88 -22.77
C ASP A 257 23.01 -1.72 -23.90
N LEU A 258 21.81 -2.28 -23.66
CA LEU A 258 20.65 -2.03 -24.50
C LEU A 258 20.30 -0.54 -24.44
N PRO A 259 20.23 0.17 -25.57
CA PRO A 259 19.81 1.57 -25.55
C PRO A 259 18.41 1.71 -24.93
N VAL A 260 18.26 2.53 -23.90
CA VAL A 260 16.99 2.72 -23.14
C VAL A 260 15.82 3.02 -24.07
N ARG A 261 16.04 3.77 -25.16
CA ARG A 261 15.02 4.08 -26.20
C ARG A 261 14.37 2.85 -26.84
N LYS A 262 15.00 1.67 -26.76
CA LYS A 262 14.45 0.40 -27.24
C LYS A 262 13.53 -0.28 -26.22
N ILE A 263 13.59 0.13 -24.95
CA ILE A 263 12.68 -0.34 -23.90
C ILE A 263 11.41 0.50 -24.00
N LYS A 264 10.27 -0.14 -24.24
CA LYS A 264 8.99 0.54 -24.19
C LYS A 264 8.53 0.65 -22.74
N THR A 265 8.30 1.88 -22.29
CA THR A 265 7.85 2.15 -20.93
C THR A 265 6.42 2.68 -20.92
N ILE A 266 5.62 2.20 -19.98
CA ILE A 266 4.24 2.64 -19.75
C ILE A 266 4.08 2.85 -18.24
N ALA A 267 3.95 4.10 -17.81
CA ALA A 267 3.66 4.43 -16.41
C ALA A 267 2.25 5.01 -16.31
N LYS A 268 1.43 4.43 -15.45
CA LYS A 268 0.06 4.87 -15.23
C LYS A 268 -0.43 4.42 -13.86
N ASN A 269 -1.08 5.33 -13.12
CA ASN A 269 -1.71 5.06 -11.83
C ASN A 269 -0.76 4.36 -10.83
N GLY A 270 0.47 4.83 -10.70
CA GLY A 270 1.46 4.23 -9.77
C GLY A 270 1.93 2.83 -10.16
N VAL A 271 1.81 2.44 -11.43
CA VAL A 271 2.34 1.18 -11.97
C VAL A 271 3.20 1.48 -13.19
N ILE A 272 4.44 1.01 -13.15
CA ILE A 272 5.41 1.08 -14.24
C ILE A 272 5.45 -0.27 -14.94
N ARG A 273 5.34 -0.26 -16.27
CA ARG A 273 5.44 -1.45 -17.10
C ARG A 273 6.56 -1.27 -18.11
N LEU A 274 7.44 -2.25 -18.21
CA LEU A 274 8.51 -2.28 -19.20
C LEU A 274 8.29 -3.44 -20.17
N ILE A 275 8.54 -3.18 -21.45
CA ILE A 275 8.67 -4.21 -22.48
C ILE A 275 10.09 -4.09 -23.00
N ILE A 276 10.93 -5.01 -22.54
CA ILE A 276 12.35 -5.06 -22.85
C ILE A 276 12.53 -6.03 -24.02
N PRO A 277 13.07 -5.58 -25.17
CA PRO A 277 13.30 -6.45 -26.32
C PRO A 277 14.36 -7.52 -26.00
N PRO A 278 14.40 -8.62 -26.76
CA PRO A 278 15.52 -9.55 -26.69
C PRO A 278 16.85 -8.81 -27.01
N VAL A 279 17.91 -9.22 -26.31
CA VAL A 279 19.33 -8.88 -26.59
C VAL A 279 20.07 -10.08 -27.12
#